data_AF-A0A9J6E394-F1
#
_entry.id   AF-A0A9J6E394-F1
#
_cell.length_a   1.000
_cell.length_b   1.000
_cell.length_c   1.000
_cell.angle_alpha   90.00
_cell.angle_beta   90.00
_cell.angle_gamma   90.00
#
_symmetry.space_group_name_H-M   'P 1'
#
loop_
_entity.id
_entity.type
_entity.pdbx_description
1 polymer ?
#
loop_
_entity_poly.entity_id
_entity_poly.type
_entity_poly.pdbx_seq_one_letter_code
_entity_poly.pdbx_strand_id
1 'polypeptide(L)'
;MNCAMKSSFRTQSNHIKDIQTSVLYVDRNPSMVILDYVMDVSSLESKFDCTDTDNFRLSYFPHRLKDFNELLEDVFGKEAHHEIYGDFKPLSKDYTPAFYIHILKKV
;
A
#
# COMPACT_ATOMS: atom_id res chain seq x y z
N MET A 1 -16.71 8.54 16.23
CA MET A 1 -17.18 7.21 15.80
C MET A 1 -16.18 6.71 14.77
N ASN A 2 -15.19 5.92 15.19
CA ASN A 2 -14.10 5.47 14.30
C ASN A 2 -14.46 4.10 13.74
N CYS A 3 -14.72 4.06 12.43
CA CYS A 3 -14.88 2.83 11.68
C CYS A 3 -13.48 2.23 11.43
N ALA A 4 -13.09 1.23 12.20
CA ALA A 4 -11.87 0.47 11.96
C ALA A 4 -12.13 -0.53 10.84
N MET A 5 -11.70 -0.20 9.62
CA MET A 5 -11.66 -1.16 8.51
C MET A 5 -10.44 -2.07 8.72
N LYS A 6 -10.66 -3.27 9.26
CA LYS A 6 -9.64 -4.33 9.28
C LYS A 6 -9.53 -4.93 7.87
N SER A 7 -8.58 -4.44 7.07
CA SER A 7 -8.14 -5.15 5.85
C SER A 7 -6.95 -6.03 6.20
N SER A 8 -7.19 -7.32 6.42
CA SER A 8 -6.13 -8.31 6.65
C SER A 8 -5.47 -8.70 5.32
N PHE A 9 -4.33 -8.09 4.98
CA PHE A 9 -3.42 -8.65 4.00
C PHE A 9 -2.22 -9.25 4.74
N ARG A 10 -2.19 -10.58 4.79
CA ARG A 10 -1.22 -11.39 5.53
C ARG A 10 0.08 -11.45 4.72
N THR A 11 0.93 -10.42 4.81
CA THR A 11 2.36 -10.65 4.59
C THR A 11 2.82 -11.56 5.72
N GLN A 12 3.26 -12.78 5.39
CA GLN A 12 3.83 -13.74 6.33
C GLN A 12 5.21 -13.27 6.81
N SER A 13 5.27 -12.09 7.42
CA SER A 13 6.31 -11.80 8.38
C SER A 13 5.77 -12.31 9.71
N ASN A 14 6.30 -13.42 10.21
CA ASN A 14 6.01 -13.88 11.59
C ASN A 14 6.41 -12.84 12.65
N HIS A 15 7.06 -11.76 12.22
CA HIS A 15 7.58 -10.69 13.05
C HIS A 15 6.73 -9.42 12.94
N ILE A 16 5.73 -9.27 12.07
CA ILE A 16 4.87 -8.07 12.13
C ILE A 16 3.81 -8.29 13.21
N LYS A 17 3.90 -7.52 14.29
CA LYS A 17 2.95 -7.56 15.41
C LYS A 17 1.78 -6.61 15.19
N ASP A 18 2.06 -5.41 14.69
CA ASP A 18 1.05 -4.39 14.44
C ASP A 18 1.48 -3.46 13.29
N ILE A 19 0.50 -2.84 12.64
CA ILE A 19 0.74 -1.79 11.64
C ILE A 19 -0.19 -0.63 11.99
N GLN A 20 0.39 0.49 12.42
CA GLN A 20 -0.38 1.70 12.69
C GLN A 20 -0.42 2.57 11.43
N THR A 21 -1.64 2.88 10.98
CA THR A 21 -1.87 3.69 9.78
C THR A 21 -2.26 5.10 10.17
N SER A 22 -1.46 6.08 9.74
CA SER A 22 -1.78 7.50 9.86
C SER A 22 -1.97 8.11 8.48
N VAL A 23 -2.90 9.06 8.35
CA VAL A 23 -3.15 9.78 7.09
C VAL A 23 -2.98 11.28 7.32
N LEU A 24 -2.04 11.88 6.59
CA LEU A 24 -1.82 13.32 6.59
C LEU A 24 -2.70 13.99 5.55
N TYR A 25 -3.47 14.99 5.99
CA TYR A 25 -4.27 15.85 5.11
C TYR A 25 -3.65 17.25 5.06
N VAL A 26 -3.52 17.79 3.85
CA VAL A 26 -3.13 19.17 3.58
C VAL A 26 -4.26 19.81 2.78
N ASP A 27 -4.82 20.92 3.28
CA ASP A 27 -5.96 21.61 2.66
C ASP A 27 -7.17 20.70 2.34
N ARG A 28 -7.46 19.75 3.23
CA ARG A 28 -8.51 18.71 3.09
C ARG A 28 -8.24 17.64 2.02
N ASN A 29 -7.04 17.62 1.43
CA ASN A 29 -6.61 16.58 0.49
C ASN A 29 -5.63 15.61 1.16
N PRO A 30 -5.80 14.28 1.00
CA PRO A 30 -4.87 13.31 1.54
C PRO A 30 -3.53 13.41 0.79
N SER A 31 -2.47 13.73 1.51
CA SER A 31 -1.15 13.97 0.93
C SER A 31 -0.16 12.85 1.20
N MET A 32 -0.36 12.07 2.27
CA MET A 32 0.56 11.01 2.67
C MET A 32 -0.16 9.99 3.55
N VAL A 33 0.15 8.70 3.33
CA VAL A 33 -0.20 7.59 4.22
C VAL A 33 1.10 7.10 4.86
N ILE A 34 1.11 7.04 6.18
CA ILE A 34 2.26 6.63 6.98
C ILE A 34 1.90 5.30 7.64
N LEU A 35 2.75 4.30 7.44
CA LEU A 35 2.64 2.97 8.05
C LEU A 35 3.79 2.79 9.02
N ASP A 36 3.46 2.72 10.31
CA ASP A 36 4.38 2.39 11.40
C ASP A 36 4.28 0.89 11.68
N TYR A 37 5.33 0.15 11.32
CA TYR A 37 5.42 -1.29 11.52
C TYR A 37 6.00 -1.57 12.90
N VAL A 38 5.23 -2.27 13.73
CA VAL A 38 5.69 -2.78 15.01
C VAL A 38 6.13 -4.22 14.84
N MET A 39 7.40 -4.50 15.08
CA MET A 39 7.95 -5.83 14.88
C MET A 39 8.12 -6.59 16.21
N ASP A 40 8.00 -7.91 16.15
CA ASP A 40 8.38 -8.85 17.19
C ASP A 40 9.58 -9.66 16.71
N VAL A 41 10.75 -9.24 17.14
CA VAL A 41 12.04 -9.87 16.81
C VAL A 41 12.67 -10.56 18.02
N SER A 42 11.88 -10.84 19.06
CA SER A 42 12.34 -11.51 20.29
C SER A 42 13.05 -12.84 20.01
N SER A 43 12.68 -13.55 18.95
CA SER A 43 13.35 -14.78 18.49
C SER A 43 14.74 -14.58 17.86
N LEU A 44 15.16 -13.33 17.61
CA LEU A 44 16.39 -12.97 16.89
C LEU A 44 17.43 -12.28 17.81
N GLU A 45 17.05 -11.90 19.03
CA GLU A 45 17.87 -11.17 20.02
C GLU A 45 19.20 -11.88 20.40
N SER A 46 19.31 -13.20 20.19
CA SER A 46 20.56 -13.95 20.46
C SER A 46 21.65 -13.82 19.39
N LYS A 47 21.39 -13.10 18.28
CA LYS A 47 22.29 -13.07 17.10
C LYS A 47 22.82 -11.69 16.71
N PHE A 48 22.29 -10.60 17.25
CA PHE A 48 22.70 -9.25 16.88
C PHE A 48 22.76 -8.35 18.12
N ASP A 49 23.76 -7.49 18.18
CA ASP A 49 23.99 -6.54 19.27
C ASP A 49 22.85 -5.50 19.28
N CYS A 50 22.06 -5.50 20.34
CA CYS A 50 20.74 -4.90 20.40
C CYS A 50 20.82 -3.37 20.58
N THR A 51 20.90 -2.60 19.49
CA THR A 51 20.75 -1.13 19.55
C THR A 51 19.80 -0.53 18.52
N ASP A 52 19.32 -1.29 17.54
CA ASP A 52 18.39 -0.79 16.53
C ASP A 52 16.95 -1.03 16.97
N THR A 53 16.11 0.01 16.90
CA THR A 53 14.69 -0.09 17.19
C THR A 53 14.02 -1.04 16.21
N ASP A 54 13.39 -2.09 16.72
CA ASP A 54 12.70 -3.14 15.94
C ASP A 54 11.58 -2.62 15.03
N ASN A 55 11.16 -1.37 15.22
CA ASN A 55 10.07 -0.74 14.50
C ASN A 55 10.62 0.15 13.38
N PHE A 56 9.95 0.14 12.23
CA PHE A 56 10.29 1.03 11.13
C PHE A 56 9.03 1.66 10.53
N ARG A 57 9.24 2.82 9.87
CA ARG A 57 8.18 3.63 9.28
C ARG A 57 8.36 3.71 7.78
N LEU A 58 7.27 3.49 7.03
CA LEU A 58 7.20 3.75 5.61
C LEU A 58 6.12 4.81 5.32
N SER A 59 6.36 5.63 4.29
CA SER A 59 5.44 6.69 3.88
C SER A 59 5.15 6.56 2.40
N TYR A 60 3.88 6.71 2.03
CA TYR A 60 3.36 6.51 0.68
C TYR A 60 2.49 7.69 0.25
N PHE A 61 2.52 8.03 -1.03
CA PHE A 61 1.53 8.93 -1.61
C PHE A 61 0.23 8.17 -1.90
N PRO A 62 -0.94 8.64 -1.43
CA PRO A 62 -2.21 7.92 -1.57
C PRO A 62 -2.83 8.11 -2.95
N HIS A 63 -2.23 7.52 -3.98
CA HIS A 63 -2.77 7.53 -5.34
C HIS A 63 -4.19 6.95 -5.37
N ARG A 64 -5.13 7.69 -5.96
CA ARG A 64 -6.45 7.15 -6.31
C ARG A 64 -6.38 6.50 -7.68
N LEU A 65 -7.18 5.45 -7.89
CA LEU A 65 -7.18 4.69 -9.14
C LEU A 65 -7.37 5.58 -10.37
N LYS A 66 -8.34 6.51 -10.30
CA LYS A 66 -8.62 7.45 -11.40
C LYS A 66 -7.40 8.34 -11.71
N ASP A 67 -6.86 9.01 -10.69
CA ASP A 67 -5.77 9.97 -10.87
C ASP A 67 -4.49 9.27 -11.35
N PHE A 68 -4.23 8.05 -10.87
CA PHE A 68 -3.09 7.24 -11.33
C PHE A 68 -3.29 6.71 -12.75
N ASN A 69 -4.52 6.38 -13.13
CA ASN A 69 -4.86 6.00 -14.51
C ASN A 69 -4.58 7.16 -15.48
N GLU A 70 -5.05 8.37 -15.15
CA GLU A 70 -4.80 9.58 -15.94
C GLU A 70 -3.30 9.88 -16.07
N LEU A 71 -2.55 9.76 -14.96
CA LEU A 71 -1.09 9.92 -14.97
C LEU A 71 -0.40 8.93 -15.93
N LEU A 72 -0.84 7.67 -15.95
CA LEU A 72 -0.27 6.66 -16.83
C LEU A 72 -0.63 6.91 -18.30
N GLU A 73 -1.86 7.33 -18.59
CA GLU A 73 -2.27 7.74 -19.94
C GLU A 73 -1.46 8.93 -20.46
N ASP A 74 -1.18 9.92 -19.61
CA ASP A 74 -0.36 11.09 -19.96
C ASP A 74 1.10 10.71 -20.28
N VAL A 75 1.65 9.70 -19.58
CA VAL A 75 3.03 9.24 -19.76
C VAL A 75 3.19 8.32 -20.97
N PHE A 76 2.25 7.39 -21.17
CA PHE A 76 2.35 6.36 -22.21
C PHE A 76 1.56 6.67 -23.48
N GLY A 77 0.69 7.67 -23.45
CA GLY A 77 -0.22 8.06 -24.52
C GLY A 77 -1.51 7.24 -24.52
N LYS A 78 -2.59 7.86 -25.00
CA LYS A 78 -3.94 7.24 -25.04
C LYS A 78 -4.07 6.03 -25.95
N GLU A 79 -3.10 5.83 -26.86
CA GLU A 79 -3.07 4.67 -27.77
C GLU A 79 -2.37 3.46 -27.14
N ALA A 80 -1.70 3.62 -26.00
CA ALA A 80 -1.09 2.51 -25.28
C ALA A 80 -2.17 1.56 -24.77
N HIS A 81 -1.93 0.26 -24.93
CA HIS A 81 -2.83 -0.74 -24.38
C HIS A 81 -2.70 -0.77 -22.86
N HIS A 82 -3.82 -0.59 -22.16
CA HIS A 82 -3.88 -0.46 -20.70
C HIS A 82 -4.99 -1.31 -20.11
N GLU A 83 -4.62 -2.27 -19.26
CA GLU A 83 -5.55 -3.10 -18.50
C GLU A 83 -5.32 -2.95 -16.99
N ILE A 84 -6.40 -3.09 -16.21
CA ILE A 84 -6.35 -2.97 -14.75
C ILE A 84 -6.96 -4.21 -14.10
N TYR A 85 -6.23 -4.79 -13.15
CA TYR A 85 -6.65 -5.93 -12.34
C TYR A 85 -6.69 -5.54 -10.86
N GLY A 86 -7.56 -6.20 -10.09
CA GLY A 86 -7.62 -6.12 -8.64
C GLY A 86 -7.16 -7.44 -8.03
N ASP A 87 -6.11 -7.44 -7.22
CA ASP A 87 -5.53 -8.65 -6.60
C ASP A 87 -5.38 -9.83 -7.58
N PHE A 88 -4.79 -9.56 -8.75
CA PHE A 88 -4.58 -10.52 -9.85
C PHE A 88 -5.86 -11.08 -10.51
N LYS A 89 -7.01 -10.44 -10.30
CA LYS A 89 -8.29 -10.80 -10.95
C LYS A 89 -8.86 -9.61 -11.73
N PRO A 90 -9.69 -9.84 -12.77
CA PRO A 90 -10.40 -8.77 -13.44
C PRO A 90 -11.22 -7.95 -12.44
N LEU A 91 -11.29 -6.63 -12.64
CA LEU A 91 -12.06 -5.76 -11.77
C LEU A 91 -13.55 -6.13 -11.78
N SER A 92 -14.14 -6.20 -10.59
CA SER A 92 -15.57 -6.43 -10.38
C SER A 92 -16.13 -5.37 -9.45
N LYS A 93 -17.42 -5.05 -9.59
CA LYS A 93 -18.12 -4.12 -8.70
C LYS A 93 -18.38 -4.74 -7.31
N ASP A 94 -18.38 -6.06 -7.21
CA ASP A 94 -18.72 -6.79 -5.99
C ASP A 94 -17.51 -7.03 -5.07
N TYR A 95 -16.32 -6.57 -5.48
CA TYR A 95 -15.06 -6.82 -4.79
C TYR A 95 -14.22 -5.56 -4.72
N THR A 96 -13.78 -5.20 -3.52
CA THR A 96 -12.79 -4.11 -3.31
C THR A 96 -11.41 -4.74 -3.12
N PRO A 97 -10.50 -4.61 -4.11
CA PRO A 97 -9.17 -5.22 -4.01
C PRO A 97 -8.27 -4.47 -3.03
N ALA A 98 -7.28 -5.17 -2.49
CA ALA A 98 -6.20 -4.56 -1.71
C ALA A 98 -5.19 -3.83 -2.61
N PHE A 99 -4.95 -4.34 -3.81
CA PHE A 99 -4.03 -3.78 -4.80
C PHE A 99 -4.68 -3.63 -6.16
N TYR A 100 -4.40 -2.51 -6.82
CA TYR A 100 -4.67 -2.30 -8.24
C TYR A 100 -3.38 -2.52 -9.03
N ILE A 101 -3.45 -3.38 -10.05
CA ILE A 101 -2.33 -3.76 -10.88
C ILE A 101 -2.61 -3.22 -12.29
N HIS A 102 -1.77 -2.30 -12.75
CA HIS A 102 -1.85 -1.76 -14.10
C HIS A 102 -0.90 -2.51 -15.03
N ILE A 103 -1.42 -3.07 -16.10
CA ILE A 103 -0.66 -3.73 -17.16
C ILE A 103 -0.67 -2.82 -18.37
N LEU A 104 0.49 -2.28 -18.72
CA LEU A 104 0.66 -1.40 -19.89
C LEU A 104 1.53 -2.07 -20.94
N LYS A 105 1.14 -1.95 -22.20
CA LYS A 105 1.97 -2.28 -23.35
C LYS A 105 2.17 -1.03 -24.18
N LYS A 106 3.42 -0.56 -24.21
CA LYS A 106 3.84 0.58 -25.02
C LYS A 106 3.69 0.24 -26.52
N VAL A 107 3.25 1.23 -27.30
CA VAL A 107 3.19 1.18 -28.77
C VAL A 107 4.58 1.36 -29.36
#